data_AF-A0A537LN04-F1
#
_entry.id   AF-A0A537LN04-F1
#
_cell.length_a   1.000
_cell.length_b   1.000
_cell.length_c   1.000
_cell.angle_alpha   90.00
_cell.angle_beta   90.00
_cell.angle_gamma   90.00
#
_symmetry.space_group_name_H-M   'P 1'
#
loop_
_entity.id
_entity.type
_entity.pdbx_description
1 polymer ?
#
loop_
_entity_poly.entity_id
_entity_poly.type
_entity_poly.pdbx_seq_one_letter_code
_entity_poly.pdbx_strand_id
1 'polypeptide(L)' 'MSSKGEFVVKLPEQRVDGLVTSGKGKRFDPGHGRLMKEWLTVETTSEKVWLQLAKEAMEFVASKT' A
#
# COMPACT_ATOMS: atom_id res chain seq x y z
N MET A 1 4.60 -9.79 2.69
CA MET A 1 4.41 -9.23 4.05
C MET A 1 5.70 -8.52 4.45
N SER A 2 5.62 -7.44 5.23
CA SER A 2 6.81 -6.73 5.76
C SER A 2 7.50 -7.56 6.86
N SER A 3 8.68 -7.12 7.31
CA SER A 3 9.39 -7.71 8.46
C SER A 3 8.60 -7.65 9.78
N LYS A 4 7.51 -6.86 9.82
CA LYS A 4 6.58 -6.74 10.95
C LYS A 4 5.28 -7.53 10.75
N GLY A 5 5.19 -8.34 9.68
CA GLY A 5 3.98 -9.10 9.34
C GLY A 5 2.86 -8.26 8.72
N GLU A 6 3.13 -7.03 8.29
CA GLU A 6 2.11 -6.16 7.71
C GLU A 6 1.92 -6.46 6.21
N PHE A 7 0.69 -6.30 5.72
CA PHE A 7 0.43 -6.30 4.28
C PHE A 7 0.77 -4.92 3.69
N VAL A 8 1.78 -4.90 2.82
CA VAL A 8 2.30 -3.67 2.22
C VAL A 8 2.22 -3.77 0.71
N VAL A 9 1.67 -2.74 0.07
CA VAL A 9 1.47 -2.68 -1.39
C VAL A 9 2.01 -1.38 -1.98
N LYS A 10 2.48 -1.45 -3.23
CA LYS A 10 2.93 -0.28 -3.99
C LYS A 10 1.81 0.18 -4.94
N LEU A 11 1.36 1.42 -4.80
CA LEU A 11 0.24 2.01 -5.54
C LEU A 11 0.61 3.42 -6.00
N PRO A 12 -0.10 4.01 -6.98
CA PRO A 12 0.05 5.42 -7.33
C PRO A 12 -0.07 6.31 -6.08
N GLU A 13 0.74 7.37 -5.97
CA GLU A 13 0.72 8.28 -4.80
C GLU A 13 -0.70 8.80 -4.49
N GLN A 14 -1.44 9.22 -5.51
CA GLN A 14 -2.83 9.67 -5.36
C GLN A 14 -3.75 8.59 -4.77
N ARG A 15 -3.52 7.32 -5.12
CA ARG A 15 -4.28 6.19 -4.59
C ARG A 15 -3.93 5.94 -3.13
N VAL A 16 -2.65 6.05 -2.77
CA VAL A 16 -2.18 5.99 -1.39
C VAL A 16 -2.84 7.09 -0.56
N ASP A 17 -2.84 8.34 -1.04
CA ASP A 17 -3.46 9.47 -0.34
C ASP A 17 -4.95 9.28 -0.08
N GLY A 18 -5.69 8.78 -1.08
CA GLY A 18 -7.12 8.47 -0.91
C GLY A 18 -7.38 7.37 0.13
N LEU A 19 -6.52 6.34 0.16
CA LEU A 19 -6.63 5.24 1.13
C LEU A 19 -6.27 5.70 2.55
N VAL A 20 -5.26 6.56 2.69
CA VAL A 20 -4.88 7.16 3.98
C VAL A 20 -5.99 8.07 4.50
N THR A 21 -6.50 8.97 3.65
CA THR A 21 -7.58 9.91 4.02
C THR A 21 -8.86 9.18 4.43
N SER A 22 -9.15 8.02 3.83
CA SER A 22 -10.32 7.20 4.17
C SER A 22 -10.08 6.23 5.34
N GLY A 23 -8.92 6.27 6.00
CA GLY A 23 -8.61 5.40 7.15
C GLY A 23 -8.45 3.92 6.79
N LYS A 24 -8.09 3.61 5.54
CA LYS A 24 -7.92 2.22 5.06
C LYS A 24 -6.46 1.73 5.12
N GLY A 25 -5.55 2.60 5.53
CA GLY A 25 -4.14 2.28 5.67
C GLY A 25 -3.31 3.51 6.02
N LYS A 26 -2.00 3.28 6.18
CA LYS A 26 -1.00 4.32 6.47
C LYS A 26 0.13 4.23 5.46
N ARG A 27 0.81 5.35 5.19
CA ARG A 27 2.02 5.33 4.36
C ARG A 27 3.05 4.39 5.01
N PHE A 28 3.70 3.56 4.20
CA PHE A 28 4.69 2.62 4.69
C PHE A 28 5.98 3.34 5.10
N ASP A 29 6.50 2.98 6.27
CA ASP A 29 7.81 3.39 6.77
C ASP A 29 8.75 2.16 6.76
N PRO A 30 9.76 2.10 5.86
CA PRO A 30 10.76 1.05 5.82
C PRO A 30 11.74 1.10 7.00
N GLY A 31 11.71 2.17 7.80
CA GLY A 31 12.63 2.45 8.90
C GLY A 31 13.19 3.88 8.82
N HIS A 32 13.65 4.40 9.97
CA HIS A 32 14.29 5.71 10.11
C HIS A 32 13.39 6.94 9.80
N GLY A 33 12.07 6.78 9.84
CA GLY A 33 11.11 7.90 9.75
C GLY A 33 10.87 8.41 8.33
N ARG A 34 11.31 7.69 7.29
CA ARG A 34 11.11 8.09 5.90
C ARG A 34 9.87 7.43 5.32
N LEU A 35 8.75 8.15 5.30
CA LEU A 35 7.53 7.67 4.63
C LEU A 35 7.72 7.55 3.12
N MET A 36 7.37 6.39 2.57
CA MET A 36 7.38 6.14 1.14
C MET A 36 6.06 6.59 0.50
N LYS A 37 6.16 7.43 -0.55
CA LYS A 37 4.99 8.08 -1.13
C LYS A 37 4.04 7.16 -1.91
N GLU A 38 4.58 6.09 -2.47
CA GLU A 38 3.85 5.13 -3.30
C GLU A 38 3.60 3.81 -2.57
N TRP A 39 3.87 3.73 -1.26
CA TRP A 39 3.76 2.50 -0.51
C TRP A 39 2.79 2.66 0.65
N LEU A 40 1.88 1.70 0.78
CA LEU A 40 0.83 1.69 1.78
C LEU A 40 0.92 0.42 2.60
N THR A 41 0.90 0.57 3.92
CA THR A 41 0.54 -0.50 4.84
C THR A 41 -0.99 -0.54 4.98
N VAL A 42 -1.58 -1.70 4.70
CA VAL A 42 -3.04 -1.91 4.75
C VAL A 42 -3.43 -2.36 6.16
N GLU A 43 -4.40 -1.67 6.77
CA GLU A 43 -4.80 -1.94 8.16
C GLU A 43 -5.91 -3.00 8.29
N THR A 44 -6.72 -3.19 7.25
CA THR A 44 -7.72 -4.26 7.24
C THR A 44 -7.06 -5.64 7.12
N THR A 45 -7.66 -6.67 7.73
CA THR A 45 -7.29 -8.08 7.56
C THR A 45 -8.16 -8.78 6.50
N SER A 46 -9.01 -8.03 5.77
CA SER A 46 -9.89 -8.60 4.76
C SER A 46 -9.10 -9.09 3.54
N GLU A 47 -9.08 -10.41 3.32
CA GLU A 47 -8.43 -11.03 2.17
C GLU A 47 -8.95 -10.50 0.83
N LYS A 48 -10.26 -10.20 0.73
CA LYS A 48 -10.85 -9.61 -0.49
C LYS A 48 -10.26 -8.24 -0.81
N VAL A 49 -10.05 -7.41 0.22
CA VAL A 49 -9.44 -6.09 0.04
C VAL A 49 -7.96 -6.24 -0.32
N TRP A 50 -7.25 -7.17 0.31
CA TRP A 50 -5.85 -7.44 0.00
C TRP A 50 -5.66 -7.90 -1.45
N LEU A 51 -6.48 -8.83 -1.90
CA LEU A 51 -6.44 -9.34 -3.27
C LEU A 51 -6.71 -8.22 -4.29
N GLN A 52 -7.68 -7.36 -4.02
CA GLN A 52 -7.96 -6.21 -4.88
C GLN A 52 -6.76 -5.26 -4.96
N LEU A 53 -6.20 -4.86 -3.81
CA LEU A 53 -5.05 -3.94 -3.77
C LEU A 53 -3.79 -4.57 -4.38
N ALA A 54 -3.60 -5.88 -4.26
CA ALA A 54 -2.50 -6.59 -4.91
C ALA A 54 -2.60 -6.54 -6.44
N LYS A 55 -3.81 -6.69 -6.99
CA LYS A 55 -4.05 -6.56 -8.44
C LYS A 55 -3.77 -5.14 -8.92
N GLU A 56 -4.30 -4.12 -8.22
CA GLU A 56 -4.00 -2.71 -8.51
C GLU A 56 -2.48 -2.44 -8.52
N ALA A 57 -1.75 -3.03 -7.56
CA ALA A 57 -0.29 -2.88 -7.49
C ALA A 57 0.44 -3.54 -8.67
N MET A 58 0.01 -4.73 -9.11
CA MET A 58 0.60 -5.39 -10.28
C MET A 58 0.40 -4.58 -11.56
N GLU A 59 -0.81 -4.07 -11.77
CA GLU A 59 -1.14 -3.21 -12.92
C GLU A 59 -0.30 -1.94 -12.93
N PHE A 60 -0.17 -1.27 -11.79
CA PHE A 60 0.63 -0.05 -11.65
C PHE A 60 2.13 -0.26 -11.95
N VAL A 61 2.70 -1.36 -11.47
CA VAL A 61 4.12 -1.66 -11.74
C VAL A 61 4.32 -2.02 -13.21
N ALA A 62 3.40 -2.78 -13.82
CA ALA A 62 3.47 -3.11 -15.23
C ALA A 62 3.41 -1.86 -16.13
N SER A 63 2.60 -0.86 -15.78
CA SER A 63 2.46 0.39 -16.54
C SER A 63 3.60 1.40 -16.36
N LYS A 64 4.57 1.13 -15.47
CA LYS A 64 5.72 2.02 -15.20
C LYS A 64 6.98 1.67 -15.99
N THR A 65 6.87 0.78 -16.98
CA THR A 65 7.94 0.37 -17.90
C THR A 65 8.03 1.33 -19.07
#